data_AF-A0A960Y327-F1
#
_entry.id   AF-A0A960Y327-F1
#
_cell.length_a   1.000
_cell.length_b   1.000
_cell.length_c   1.000
_cell.angle_alpha   90.00
_cell.angle_beta   90.00
_cell.angle_gamma   90.00
#
_symmetry.space_group_name_H-M   'P 1'
#
loop_
_entity.id
_entity.type
_entity.pdbx_description
1 polymer ?
#
loop_
_entity_poly.entity_id
_entity_poly.type
_entity_poly.pdbx_seq_one_letter_code
_entity_poly.pdbx_strand_id
1 'polypeptide(L)'
;MKLLGEWIVENSVKKEDFTELKEIVKDLAESQKELAEAQKDLAEAQKRTEIKVEELAEEIKQTNISMREGFQKVNDQISTLGSRWGIKNENTIRNTISTLMEKAGYRVSRGHYGDREVDLVIRNGEHILLEITSSAVKKDIEKMNRSAEDYFLKHGIEPKLMLAAVYVSPSVMREITDSPRPIEIFSADEE
;
A
#
# COMPACT_ATOMS: atom_id res chain seq x y z
N MET A 1 50.81 -51.39 -34.16
CA MET A 1 51.54 -50.18 -33.72
C MET A 1 51.06 -48.91 -34.43
N LYS A 2 50.83 -48.92 -35.76
CA LYS A 2 50.30 -47.75 -36.52
C LYS A 2 48.94 -47.23 -36.02
N LEU A 3 48.00 -48.14 -35.76
CA LEU A 3 46.66 -47.83 -35.19
C LEU A 3 46.70 -47.17 -33.80
N LEU A 4 47.74 -47.46 -33.01
CA LEU A 4 47.91 -46.88 -31.67
C LEU A 4 48.41 -45.44 -31.73
N GLY A 5 49.25 -45.10 -32.72
CA GLY A 5 49.72 -43.74 -32.93
C GLY A 5 48.63 -42.82 -33.48
N GLU A 6 47.81 -43.31 -34.41
CA GLU A 6 46.66 -42.57 -34.95
C GLU A 6 45.61 -42.29 -33.86
N TRP A 7 45.28 -43.28 -33.03
CA TRP A 7 44.34 -43.11 -31.91
C TRP A 7 44.85 -42.10 -30.86
N ILE A 8 46.15 -42.08 -30.57
CA ILE A 8 46.76 -41.12 -29.64
C ILE A 8 46.68 -39.71 -30.21
N VAL A 9 46.97 -39.48 -31.49
CA VAL A 9 46.90 -38.16 -32.12
C VAL A 9 45.46 -37.65 -32.21
N GLU A 10 44.50 -38.54 -32.46
CA GLU A 10 43.08 -38.20 -32.56
C GLU A 10 42.46 -37.86 -31.20
N ASN A 11 42.96 -38.45 -30.10
CA ASN A 11 42.48 -38.20 -28.74
C ASN A 11 43.41 -37.33 -27.88
N SER A 12 44.46 -36.75 -28.45
CA SER A 12 45.37 -35.88 -27.69
C SER A 12 44.90 -34.43 -27.73
N VAL A 13 44.87 -33.83 -26.54
CA VAL A 13 44.58 -32.40 -26.37
C VAL A 13 45.71 -31.59 -27.01
N LYS A 14 45.33 -30.63 -27.84
CA LYS A 14 46.28 -29.75 -28.54
C LYS A 14 46.63 -28.55 -27.68
N LYS A 15 47.73 -27.88 -28.03
CA LYS A 15 48.16 -26.66 -27.34
C LYS A 15 47.17 -25.52 -27.54
N GLU A 16 46.49 -25.51 -28.69
CA GLU A 16 45.42 -24.60 -29.03
C GLU A 16 44.25 -24.73 -28.04
N ASP A 17 43.79 -25.95 -27.74
CA ASP A 17 42.72 -26.21 -26.77
C ASP A 17 43.06 -25.67 -25.37
N PHE A 18 44.33 -25.78 -24.95
CA PHE A 18 44.81 -25.19 -23.69
C PHE A 18 44.83 -23.66 -23.70
N THR A 19 45.07 -23.05 -24.86
CA THR A 19 45.09 -21.60 -25.01
C THR A 19 43.67 -21.05 -24.96
N GLU A 20 42.74 -21.69 -25.67
CA GLU A 20 41.30 -21.35 -25.64
C GLU A 20 40.71 -21.53 -24.23
N LEU A 21 41.01 -22.64 -23.55
CA LEU A 21 40.57 -22.85 -22.17
C LEU A 21 41.10 -21.76 -21.23
N LYS A 22 42.34 -21.30 -21.40
CA LYS A 22 42.92 -20.23 -20.59
C LYS A 22 42.21 -18.90 -20.80
N GLU A 23 41.80 -18.60 -22.03
CA GLU A 23 41.00 -17.41 -22.35
C GLU A 23 39.61 -17.52 -21.72
N ILE A 24 38.91 -18.65 -21.87
CA ILE A 24 37.61 -18.89 -21.23
C ILE A 24 37.69 -18.73 -19.71
N VAL A 25 38.72 -19.28 -19.07
CA VAL A 25 38.92 -19.16 -17.61
C VAL A 25 39.17 -17.70 -17.20
N LYS A 26 39.91 -16.93 -18.01
CA LYS A 26 40.15 -15.52 -17.78
C LYS A 26 38.85 -14.71 -17.88
N ASP A 27 38.06 -14.94 -18.94
CA ASP A 27 36.78 -14.26 -19.15
C ASP A 27 35.76 -14.63 -18.05
N LEU A 28 35.76 -15.88 -17.60
CA LEU A 28 34.94 -16.33 -16.47
C LEU A 28 35.36 -15.64 -15.16
N ALA A 29 36.66 -15.50 -14.91
CA ALA A 29 37.15 -14.80 -13.72
C ALA A 29 36.79 -13.31 -13.73
N GLU A 30 36.86 -12.66 -14.90
CA GLU A 30 36.41 -11.27 -15.07
C GLU A 30 34.90 -11.14 -14.85
N SER A 31 34.10 -12.02 -15.46
CA SER A 31 32.64 -12.06 -15.28
C SER A 31 32.24 -12.31 -13.82
N GLN A 32 32.95 -13.19 -13.11
CA GLN A 32 32.72 -13.43 -11.68
C GLN A 32 33.04 -12.20 -10.83
N LYS A 33 34.07 -11.43 -11.20
CA LYS A 33 34.41 -10.19 -10.50
C LYS A 33 33.34 -9.13 -10.69
N GLU A 34 32.88 -8.92 -11.92
CA GLU A 34 31.78 -7.99 -12.22
C GLU A 34 30.49 -8.39 -11.50
N LEU A 35 30.18 -9.69 -11.45
CA LEU A 35 29.03 -10.20 -10.72
C LEU A 35 29.14 -9.94 -9.21
N ALA A 36 30.33 -10.11 -8.62
CA ALA A 36 30.57 -9.83 -7.22
C ALA A 36 30.43 -8.32 -6.90
N GLU A 37 30.88 -7.45 -7.78
CA GLU A 37 30.68 -5.99 -7.66
C GLU A 37 29.19 -5.64 -7.75
N ALA A 38 28.47 -6.16 -8.75
CA ALA A 38 27.03 -5.94 -8.89
C ALA A 38 26.22 -6.46 -7.70
N GLN A 39 26.59 -7.61 -7.12
CA GLN A 39 25.96 -8.13 -5.90
C GLN A 39 26.16 -7.21 -4.70
N LYS A 40 27.35 -6.61 -4.57
CA LYS A 40 27.64 -5.67 -3.49
C LYS A 40 26.79 -4.40 -3.63
N ASP A 41 26.72 -3.84 -4.84
CA ASP A 41 25.91 -2.65 -5.12
C ASP A 41 24.42 -2.91 -4.85
N LEU A 42 23.93 -4.11 -5.22
CA LEU A 42 22.56 -4.51 -4.93
C LEU A 42 22.29 -4.61 -3.42
N ALA A 43 23.22 -5.19 -2.65
CA ALA A 43 23.10 -5.28 -1.19
C ALA A 43 23.07 -3.90 -0.53
N GLU A 44 23.88 -2.95 -1.01
CA GLU A 44 23.87 -1.56 -0.53
C GLU A 44 22.56 -0.83 -0.89
N ALA A 45 22.06 -1.02 -2.11
CA ALA A 45 20.77 -0.48 -2.55
C ALA A 45 19.59 -1.06 -1.75
N GLN A 46 19.63 -2.35 -1.45
CA GLN A 46 18.64 -3.02 -0.61
C GLN A 46 18.64 -2.44 0.81
N LYS A 47 19.81 -2.31 1.45
CA LYS A 47 19.92 -1.72 2.78
C LYS A 47 19.38 -0.29 2.85
N ARG A 48 19.64 0.53 1.84
CA ARG A 48 19.06 1.88 1.74
C ARG A 48 17.55 1.87 1.61
N THR A 49 17.00 0.88 0.91
CA THR A 49 15.55 0.71 0.74
C THR A 49 14.90 0.28 2.04
N GLU A 50 15.51 -0.65 2.76
CA GLU A 50 15.04 -1.11 4.08
C GLU A 50 14.94 0.05 5.08
N ILE A 51 15.97 0.90 5.15
CA ILE A 51 15.94 2.10 6.02
C ILE A 51 14.77 3.02 5.67
N LYS A 52 14.56 3.32 4.37
CA LYS A 52 13.44 4.18 3.94
C LYS A 52 12.08 3.58 4.26
N VAL A 53 11.94 2.27 4.12
CA VAL A 53 10.69 1.57 4.45
C VAL A 53 10.41 1.67 5.95
N GLU A 54 11.44 1.54 6.79
CA GLU A 54 11.31 1.70 8.25
C GLU A 54 10.95 3.14 8.64
N GLU A 55 11.59 4.14 8.03
CA GLU A 55 11.25 5.56 8.22
C GLU A 55 9.79 5.85 7.84
N LEU A 56 9.34 5.38 6.67
CA LEU A 56 7.96 5.53 6.23
C LEU A 56 6.97 4.83 7.17
N ALA A 57 7.31 3.64 7.68
CA ALA A 57 6.46 2.93 8.62
C ALA A 57 6.27 3.71 9.93
N GLU A 58 7.33 4.37 10.42
CA GLU A 58 7.23 5.21 11.61
C GLU A 58 6.44 6.51 11.34
N GLU A 59 6.64 7.16 10.19
CA GLU A 59 5.84 8.33 9.79
C GLU A 59 4.34 8.00 9.69
N ILE A 60 3.99 6.84 9.12
CA ILE A 60 2.62 6.34 9.04
C ILE A 60 2.06 6.14 10.46
N LYS A 61 2.83 5.54 11.37
CA LYS A 61 2.42 5.33 12.75
C LYS A 61 2.15 6.65 13.49
N GLN A 62 3.03 7.64 13.35
CA GLN A 62 2.82 8.97 13.95
C GLN A 62 1.61 9.69 13.36
N THR A 63 1.40 9.55 12.05
CA THR A 63 0.21 10.07 11.36
C THR A 63 -1.06 9.43 11.90
N ASN A 64 -1.08 8.11 12.07
CA ASN A 64 -2.21 7.37 12.63
C ASN A 64 -2.54 7.81 14.06
N ILE A 65 -1.53 8.00 14.92
CA ILE A 65 -1.72 8.53 16.28
C ILE A 65 -2.36 9.93 16.22
N SER A 66 -1.80 10.84 15.42
CA SER A 66 -2.31 12.21 15.30
C SER A 66 -3.74 12.26 14.77
N MET A 67 -4.06 11.39 13.81
CA MET A 67 -5.41 11.27 13.26
C MET A 67 -6.38 10.72 14.31
N ARG A 68 -6.01 9.67 15.05
CA ARG A 68 -6.82 9.11 16.15
C ARG A 68 -7.14 10.17 17.20
N GLU A 69 -6.15 10.94 17.65
CA GLU A 69 -6.38 12.06 18.58
C GLU A 69 -7.31 13.12 17.99
N GLY A 70 -7.17 13.42 16.69
CA GLY A 70 -8.08 14.28 15.96
C GLY A 70 -9.51 13.75 16.01
N PHE A 71 -9.72 12.47 15.69
CA PHE A 71 -11.02 11.79 15.71
C PHE A 71 -11.66 11.78 17.09
N GLN A 72 -10.89 11.54 18.15
CA GLN A 72 -11.39 11.62 19.53
C GLN A 72 -11.91 13.03 19.86
N LYS A 73 -11.17 14.09 19.49
CA LYS A 73 -11.64 15.48 19.65
C LYS A 73 -12.93 15.75 18.88
N VAL A 74 -13.09 15.19 17.69
CA VAL A 74 -14.35 15.29 16.93
C VAL A 74 -15.48 14.60 17.68
N ASN A 75 -15.23 13.38 18.19
CA ASN A 75 -16.21 12.60 18.93
C ASN A 75 -16.67 13.32 20.22
N ASP A 76 -15.75 13.94 20.95
CA ASP A 76 -16.06 14.73 22.15
C ASP A 76 -16.93 15.95 21.83
N GLN A 77 -16.64 16.64 20.72
CA GLN A 77 -17.45 17.77 20.24
C GLN A 77 -18.85 17.31 19.82
N ILE A 78 -18.96 16.20 19.08
CA ILE A 78 -20.26 15.60 18.71
C ILE A 78 -21.04 15.19 19.96
N SER A 79 -20.39 14.56 20.94
CA SER A 79 -21.02 14.14 22.18
C SER A 79 -21.55 15.33 22.97
N THR A 80 -20.79 16.44 23.02
CA THR A 80 -21.20 17.69 23.69
C THR A 80 -22.37 18.39 22.97
N LEU A 81 -22.38 18.38 21.63
CA LEU A 81 -23.45 18.98 20.81
C LEU A 81 -24.72 18.10 20.81
N GLY A 82 -24.55 16.79 20.70
CA GLY A 82 -25.62 15.79 20.65
C GLY A 82 -26.34 15.63 22.00
N SER A 83 -25.63 15.72 23.13
CA SER A 83 -26.25 15.71 24.46
C SER A 83 -27.11 16.95 24.74
N ARG A 84 -26.91 18.05 24.00
CA ARG A 84 -27.73 19.27 24.07
C ARG A 84 -28.97 19.25 23.16
N TRP A 85 -28.97 18.47 22.08
CA TRP A 85 -30.03 18.48 21.07
C TRP A 85 -30.70 17.11 20.82
N GLY A 86 -30.27 16.04 21.50
CA GLY A 86 -30.89 14.71 21.41
C GLY A 86 -30.79 14.01 20.05
N ILE A 87 -30.02 14.56 19.09
CA ILE A 87 -29.95 14.04 17.72
C ILE A 87 -28.50 13.67 17.39
N LYS A 88 -28.19 12.37 17.48
CA LYS A 88 -27.09 11.77 16.71
C LYS A 88 -27.62 11.49 15.31
N ASN A 89 -27.61 12.49 14.42
CA ASN A 89 -27.87 12.23 13.00
C ASN A 89 -26.53 12.12 12.24
N GLU A 90 -26.48 11.16 11.32
CA GLU A 90 -25.31 10.86 10.48
C GLU A 90 -24.81 12.10 9.71
N ASN A 91 -25.74 12.99 9.33
CA ASN A 91 -25.45 14.22 8.60
C ASN A 91 -24.60 15.20 9.40
N THR A 92 -24.81 15.33 10.71
CA THR A 92 -24.00 16.23 11.55
C THR A 92 -22.58 15.70 11.72
N ILE A 93 -22.45 14.38 11.88
CA ILE A 93 -21.15 13.70 12.01
C ILE A 93 -20.37 13.85 10.70
N ARG A 94 -21.02 13.55 9.58
CA ARG A 94 -20.45 13.73 8.23
C ARG A 94 -20.01 15.16 7.99
N ASN A 95 -20.86 16.15 8.24
CA ASN A 95 -20.54 17.56 8.03
C ASN A 95 -19.37 18.02 8.91
N THR A 96 -19.31 17.55 10.16
CA THR A 96 -18.22 17.89 11.08
C THR A 96 -16.89 17.33 10.59
N ILE A 97 -16.84 16.05 10.23
CA ILE A 97 -15.63 15.40 9.70
C ILE A 97 -15.21 16.05 8.38
N SER A 98 -16.16 16.30 7.47
CA SER A 98 -15.88 16.97 6.19
C SER A 98 -15.27 18.37 6.40
N THR A 99 -15.83 19.17 7.31
CA THR A 99 -15.32 20.50 7.65
C THR A 99 -13.89 20.44 8.20
N LEU A 100 -13.58 19.43 9.01
CA LEU A 100 -12.25 19.26 9.58
C LEU A 100 -11.22 18.82 8.53
N MET A 101 -11.62 17.93 7.62
CA MET A 101 -10.79 17.54 6.48
C MET A 101 -10.48 18.74 5.58
N GLU A 102 -11.47 19.57 5.28
CA GLU A 102 -11.27 20.83 4.54
C GLU A 102 -10.28 21.77 5.24
N LYS A 103 -10.42 21.95 6.56
CA LYS A 103 -9.47 22.75 7.36
C LYS A 103 -8.06 22.17 7.38
N ALA A 104 -7.91 20.85 7.30
CA ALA A 104 -6.64 20.17 7.17
C ALA A 104 -6.08 20.19 5.73
N GLY A 105 -6.76 20.87 4.79
CA GLY A 105 -6.34 21.04 3.40
C GLY A 105 -6.75 19.89 2.47
N TYR A 106 -7.61 18.97 2.93
CA TYR A 106 -8.19 17.93 2.08
C TYR A 106 -9.45 18.44 1.40
N ARG A 107 -9.49 18.39 0.07
CA ARG A 107 -10.70 18.72 -0.69
C ARG A 107 -11.56 17.47 -0.82
N VAL A 108 -12.68 17.46 -0.11
CA VAL A 108 -13.70 16.41 -0.26
C VAL A 108 -14.65 16.83 -1.37
N SER A 109 -14.82 15.98 -2.37
CA SER A 109 -15.73 16.18 -3.49
C SER A 109 -16.73 15.03 -3.55
N ARG A 110 -17.95 15.25 -4.03
CA ARG A 110 -18.92 14.16 -4.21
C ARG A 110 -18.76 13.53 -5.58
N GLY A 111 -18.73 12.21 -5.61
CA GLY A 111 -18.80 11.39 -6.81
C GLY A 111 -19.99 10.43 -6.77
N HIS A 112 -20.32 9.80 -7.90
CA HIS A 112 -21.34 8.78 -7.96
C HIS A 112 -20.76 7.48 -8.54
N TYR A 113 -20.55 6.50 -7.67
CA TYR A 113 -19.94 5.22 -8.02
C TYR A 113 -20.62 4.08 -7.26
N GLY A 114 -20.76 2.92 -7.90
CA GLY A 114 -21.43 1.75 -7.30
C GLY A 114 -22.89 2.02 -6.91
N ASP A 115 -23.61 2.79 -7.73
CA ASP A 115 -25.00 3.22 -7.55
C ASP A 115 -25.27 4.03 -6.27
N ARG A 116 -24.26 4.76 -5.77
CA ARG A 116 -24.37 5.64 -4.61
C ARG A 116 -23.52 6.89 -4.75
N GLU A 117 -23.88 7.92 -4.00
CA GLU A 117 -23.00 9.05 -3.74
C GLU A 117 -21.86 8.61 -2.81
N VAL A 118 -20.63 8.99 -3.14
CA VAL A 118 -19.43 8.74 -2.34
C VAL A 118 -18.62 10.01 -2.20
N ASP A 119 -17.97 10.15 -1.04
CA ASP A 119 -17.03 11.23 -0.79
C ASP A 119 -15.65 10.83 -1.39
N LEU A 120 -15.09 11.69 -2.23
CA LEU A 120 -13.85 11.49 -2.98
C LEU A 120 -12.85 12.57 -2.61
N VAL A 121 -11.66 12.15 -2.18
CA VAL A 121 -10.52 13.02 -1.91
C VAL A 121 -9.45 12.75 -2.96
N ILE A 122 -9.01 13.81 -3.65
CA ILE A 122 -7.90 13.74 -4.62
C ILE A 122 -6.77 14.65 -4.15
N ARG A 123 -5.59 14.09 -3.91
CA ARG A 123 -4.40 14.86 -3.51
C ARG A 123 -3.14 14.23 -4.09
N ASN A 124 -2.29 15.03 -4.72
CA ASN A 124 -1.01 14.58 -5.30
C ASN A 124 -1.14 13.36 -6.26
N GLY A 125 -2.27 13.22 -6.95
CA GLY A 125 -2.53 12.08 -7.83
C GLY A 125 -3.04 10.83 -7.11
N GLU A 126 -3.19 10.84 -5.79
CA GLU A 126 -3.88 9.78 -5.04
C GLU A 126 -5.38 10.06 -4.97
N HIS A 127 -6.17 9.03 -5.24
CA HIS A 127 -7.63 9.07 -5.22
C HIS A 127 -8.12 8.21 -4.08
N ILE A 128 -8.90 8.79 -3.17
CA ILE A 128 -9.38 8.14 -1.96
C ILE A 128 -10.90 8.20 -1.95
N LEU A 129 -11.55 7.04 -1.89
CA LEU A 129 -12.98 6.92 -1.58
C LEU A 129 -13.13 6.83 -0.07
N LEU A 130 -13.81 7.83 0.49
CA LEU A 130 -14.02 8.00 1.91
C LEU A 130 -15.46 7.65 2.28
N GLU A 131 -15.63 6.76 3.25
CA GLU A 131 -16.90 6.55 3.94
C GLU A 131 -16.83 7.20 5.32
N ILE A 132 -17.75 8.12 5.61
CA ILE A 132 -17.92 8.71 6.94
C ILE A 132 -19.21 8.18 7.56
N THR A 133 -19.09 7.45 8.67
CA THR A 133 -20.25 6.89 9.38
C THR A 133 -20.14 7.00 10.90
N SER A 134 -21.29 7.00 11.57
CA SER A 134 -21.34 6.91 13.03
C SER A 134 -21.03 5.50 13.56
N SER A 135 -21.31 4.46 12.77
CA SER A 135 -21.06 3.07 13.14
C SER A 135 -20.94 2.24 11.88
N ALA A 136 -19.77 1.67 11.65
CA ALA A 136 -19.54 0.84 10.48
C ALA A 136 -20.35 -0.46 10.54
N VAL A 137 -20.98 -0.83 9.42
CA VAL A 137 -21.59 -2.16 9.23
C VAL A 137 -21.01 -2.88 8.02
N LYS A 138 -21.14 -4.22 7.98
CA LYS A 138 -20.66 -5.06 6.86
C LYS A 138 -21.11 -4.55 5.48
N LYS A 139 -22.36 -4.08 5.40
CA LYS A 139 -22.93 -3.53 4.16
C LYS A 139 -22.17 -2.30 3.66
N ASP A 140 -21.54 -1.53 4.54
CA ASP A 140 -20.75 -0.37 4.12
C ASP A 140 -19.45 -0.81 3.45
N ILE A 141 -18.80 -1.86 3.97
CA ILE A 141 -17.60 -2.48 3.37
C ILE A 141 -17.90 -3.01 1.97
N GLU A 142 -19.04 -3.69 1.79
CA GLU A 142 -19.48 -4.15 0.48
C GLU A 142 -19.75 -2.99 -0.50
N LYS A 143 -20.41 -1.92 -0.04
CA LYS A 143 -20.68 -0.73 -0.86
C LYS A 143 -19.38 -0.04 -1.27
N MET A 144 -18.42 0.10 -0.35
CA MET A 144 -17.12 0.70 -0.64
C MET A 144 -16.38 -0.08 -1.71
N ASN A 145 -16.33 -1.41 -1.58
CA ASN A 145 -15.70 -2.27 -2.59
C ASN A 145 -16.36 -2.17 -3.97
N ARG A 146 -17.70 -2.13 -4.03
CA ARG A 146 -18.42 -1.91 -5.31
C ARG A 146 -18.16 -0.53 -5.90
N SER A 147 -18.05 0.49 -5.05
CA SER A 147 -17.77 1.86 -5.50
C SER A 147 -16.34 1.99 -6.03
N ALA A 148 -15.37 1.33 -5.39
CA ALA A 148 -13.99 1.27 -5.87
C ALA A 148 -13.87 0.55 -7.23
N GLU A 149 -14.58 -0.57 -7.40
CA GLU A 149 -14.63 -1.27 -8.69
C GLU A 149 -15.16 -0.37 -9.80
N ASP A 150 -16.32 0.25 -9.59
CA ASP A 150 -16.93 1.14 -10.57
C ASP A 150 -16.05 2.38 -10.84
N TYR A 151 -15.37 2.90 -9.82
CA TYR A 151 -14.39 3.98 -9.97
C TYR A 151 -13.22 3.56 -10.87
N PHE A 152 -12.63 2.39 -10.61
CA PHE A 152 -11.54 1.84 -11.39
C PHE A 152 -11.96 1.61 -12.85
N LEU A 153 -13.12 1.01 -13.08
CA LEU A 153 -13.63 0.76 -14.43
C LEU A 153 -13.86 2.04 -15.24
N LYS A 154 -14.27 3.14 -14.58
CA LYS A 154 -14.51 4.44 -15.24
C LYS A 154 -13.24 5.26 -15.47
N HIS A 155 -12.27 5.17 -14.59
CA HIS A 155 -11.12 6.09 -14.57
C HIS A 155 -9.77 5.41 -14.83
N GLY A 156 -9.68 4.09 -14.73
CA GLY A 156 -8.43 3.34 -14.81
C GLY A 156 -7.48 3.59 -13.64
N ILE A 157 -7.98 4.18 -12.54
CA ILE A 157 -7.22 4.50 -11.34
C ILE A 157 -7.79 3.67 -10.19
N GLU A 158 -6.95 2.88 -9.53
CA GLU A 158 -7.35 2.13 -8.34
C GLU A 158 -7.43 3.10 -7.15
N PRO A 159 -8.62 3.32 -6.55
CA PRO A 159 -8.73 4.23 -5.43
C PRO A 159 -8.33 3.54 -4.12
N LYS A 160 -7.72 4.30 -3.20
CA LYS A 160 -7.60 3.87 -1.80
C LYS A 160 -8.97 3.94 -1.12
N LEU A 161 -9.25 3.00 -0.23
CA LEU A 161 -10.47 3.00 0.57
C LEU A 161 -10.16 3.47 1.98
N MET A 162 -10.94 4.43 2.47
CA MET A 162 -10.81 4.96 3.83
C MET A 162 -12.18 4.98 4.52
N LEU A 163 -12.22 4.48 5.75
CA LEU A 163 -13.41 4.44 6.60
C LEU A 163 -13.17 5.28 7.86
N ALA A 164 -13.86 6.42 7.93
CA ALA A 164 -13.91 7.26 9.11
C ALA A 164 -15.17 6.92 9.92
N ALA A 165 -15.01 6.13 10.99
CA ALA A 165 -16.11 5.64 11.80
C ALA A 165 -15.95 6.02 13.27
N VAL A 166 -17.01 6.45 13.95
CA VAL A 166 -16.93 6.66 15.41
C VAL A 166 -16.72 5.31 16.12
N TYR A 167 -17.47 4.29 15.69
CA TYR A 167 -17.40 2.93 16.23
C TYR A 167 -17.28 1.88 15.13
N VAL A 168 -16.43 0.87 15.35
CA VAL A 168 -16.29 -0.31 14.50
C VAL A 168 -16.38 -1.55 15.38
N SER A 169 -17.34 -2.45 15.13
CA SER A 169 -17.46 -3.68 15.92
C SER A 169 -16.43 -4.74 15.48
N PRO A 170 -16.01 -5.69 16.35
CA PRO A 170 -15.05 -6.73 16.00
C PRO A 170 -15.46 -7.63 14.82
N SER A 171 -16.77 -7.77 14.55
CA SER A 171 -17.25 -8.53 13.39
C SER A 171 -17.08 -7.76 12.08
N VAL A 172 -17.16 -6.43 12.12
CA VAL A 172 -16.92 -5.55 10.98
C VAL A 172 -15.42 -5.37 10.76
N MET A 173 -14.63 -5.32 11.84
CA MET A 173 -13.17 -5.31 11.75
C MET A 173 -12.64 -6.53 10.98
N ARG A 174 -13.16 -7.73 11.28
CA ARG A 174 -12.83 -8.94 10.49
C ARG A 174 -13.19 -8.80 9.01
N GLU A 175 -14.37 -8.25 8.71
CA GLU A 175 -14.79 -8.00 7.33
C GLU A 175 -13.83 -7.04 6.59
N ILE A 176 -13.34 -6.02 7.29
CA ILE A 176 -12.36 -5.08 6.74
C ILE A 176 -11.02 -5.79 6.50
N THR A 177 -10.56 -6.63 7.44
CA THR A 177 -9.33 -7.42 7.27
C THR A 177 -9.43 -8.40 6.10
N ASP A 178 -10.60 -9.02 5.91
CA ASP A 178 -10.86 -10.00 4.85
C ASP A 178 -11.27 -9.32 3.51
N SER A 179 -11.33 -7.99 3.46
CA SER A 179 -11.75 -7.23 2.28
C SER A 179 -10.77 -7.46 1.11
N PRO A 180 -11.27 -7.62 -0.14
CA PRO A 180 -10.41 -7.81 -1.31
C PRO A 180 -9.51 -6.59 -1.60
N ARG A 181 -9.93 -5.41 -1.13
CA ARG A 181 -9.17 -4.17 -1.18
C ARG A 181 -8.83 -3.73 0.24
N PRO A 182 -7.58 -3.34 0.55
CA PRO A 182 -7.23 -2.78 1.85
C PRO A 182 -8.08 -1.53 2.15
N ILE A 183 -8.65 -1.48 3.36
CA ILE A 183 -9.41 -0.32 3.84
C ILE A 183 -8.70 0.23 5.07
N GLU A 184 -8.30 1.49 4.97
CA GLU A 184 -7.72 2.23 6.08
C GLU A 184 -8.83 2.70 7.01
N ILE A 185 -8.71 2.42 8.31
CA ILE A 185 -9.72 2.77 9.31
C ILE A 185 -9.22 3.91 10.16
N PHE A 186 -10.08 4.90 10.38
CA PHE A 186 -9.93 5.85 11.44
C PHE A 186 -11.13 5.75 12.38
N SER A 187 -10.88 5.29 13.61
CA SER A 187 -11.90 5.26 14.66
C SER A 187 -11.40 5.82 15.98
N ALA A 188 -12.33 6.35 16.78
CA ALA A 188 -12.04 6.90 18.10
C ALA A 188 -11.86 5.79 19.17
N ASP A 189 -12.39 4.59 18.91
CA ASP A 189 -12.61 3.52 19.89
C ASP A 189 -11.60 2.34 19.80
N GLU A 190 -10.47 2.48 19.09
CA GLU A 190 -9.44 1.42 19.07
C GLU A 190 -8.67 1.36 20.41
N GLU A 191 -9.15 0.59 21.38
CA GLU A 191 -8.31 0.02 22.45
C GLU A 191 -7.72 -1.34 22.04
#